data_AF-U5KGY8-F1
#
_entry.id   AF-U5KGY8-F1
#
_cell.length_a   1.000
_cell.length_b   1.000
_cell.length_c   1.000
_cell.angle_alpha   90.00
_cell.angle_beta   90.00
_cell.angle_gamma   90.00
#
_symmetry.space_group_name_H-M   'P 1'
#
loop_
_entity.id
_entity.type
_entity.pdbx_description
1 polymer ?
#
loop_
_entity_poly.entity_id
_entity_poly.type
_entity_poly.pdbx_seq_one_letter_code
_entity_poly.pdbx_strand_id
1 'polypeptide(L)'
;HVAASVRFDDTLKFAAKMNLRGTVEVMELAKEVRELSAVVHVSTSYSNTNRDPIEEVLYPPHADWRDTLEVCEKIDPHALKVLTPKYLGELPNTYTFSKQLAENVVAEYKGILPIVIIRPS
;
A
#
# COMPACT_ATOMS: atom_id res chain seq x y z
N HIS A 1 -3.60 -5.80 -10.61
CA HIS A 1 -4.68 -4.99 -10.02
C HIS A 1 -4.38 -3.51 -10.23
N VAL A 2 -5.33 -2.78 -10.83
CA VAL A 2 -5.21 -1.34 -11.14
C VAL A 2 -6.23 -0.52 -10.33
N ALA A 3 -7.06 -1.15 -9.48
CA ALA A 3 -7.98 -0.39 -8.64
C ALA A 3 -7.17 0.29 -7.53
N ALA A 4 -7.05 1.61 -7.66
CA ALA A 4 -6.46 2.47 -6.67
C ALA A 4 -7.28 3.76 -6.66
N SER A 5 -7.55 4.30 -5.47
CA SER A 5 -7.91 5.72 -5.41
C SER A 5 -6.62 6.51 -5.53
N VAL A 6 -6.50 7.30 -6.59
CA VAL A 6 -5.35 8.17 -6.87
C VAL A 6 -5.54 9.60 -6.33
N ARG A 7 -6.52 9.79 -5.45
CA ARG A 7 -6.81 11.10 -4.85
C ARG A 7 -5.82 11.36 -3.71
N PHE A 8 -5.09 12.46 -3.82
CA PHE A 8 -4.06 12.85 -2.84
C PHE A 8 -4.65 13.47 -1.56
N ASP A 9 -5.93 13.82 -1.57
CA ASP A 9 -6.68 14.43 -0.47
C ASP A 9 -7.55 13.43 0.32
N ASP A 10 -7.47 12.14 0.01
CA ASP A 10 -8.21 11.09 0.72
C ASP A 10 -7.75 10.96 2.18
N THR A 11 -8.71 10.72 3.07
CA THR A 11 -8.38 10.39 4.48
C THR A 11 -7.54 9.12 4.56
N LEU A 12 -6.72 9.00 5.61
CA LEU A 12 -5.91 7.80 5.84
C LEU A 12 -6.76 6.52 5.84
N LYS A 13 -7.95 6.56 6.46
CA LYS A 13 -8.90 5.45 6.47
C LYS A 13 -9.35 5.03 5.07
N PHE A 14 -9.67 6.01 4.22
CA PHE A 14 -10.12 5.72 2.86
C PHE A 14 -8.97 5.17 2.00
N ALA A 15 -7.80 5.80 2.06
CA ALA A 15 -6.61 5.33 1.35
C ALA A 15 -6.19 3.91 1.79
N ALA A 16 -6.19 3.63 3.11
CA ALA A 16 -5.92 2.31 3.64
C ALA A 16 -6.97 1.28 3.18
N LYS A 17 -8.26 1.61 3.23
CA LYS A 17 -9.31 0.69 2.75
C LYS A 17 -9.17 0.38 1.26
N MET A 18 -8.98 1.39 0.42
CA MET A 18 -8.94 1.21 -1.02
C MET A 18 -7.64 0.58 -1.50
N ASN A 19 -6.49 1.10 -1.06
CA ASN A 19 -5.20 0.72 -1.63
C ASN A 19 -4.51 -0.38 -0.83
N LEU A 20 -4.77 -0.49 0.47
CA LEU A 20 -4.11 -1.48 1.33
C LEU A 20 -4.99 -2.73 1.52
N ARG A 21 -6.18 -2.59 2.13
CA ARG A 21 -7.11 -3.72 2.32
C ARG A 21 -7.48 -4.35 0.97
N GLY A 22 -7.80 -3.55 -0.04
CA GLY A 22 -8.07 -4.05 -1.39
C GLY A 22 -6.92 -4.88 -1.97
N THR A 23 -5.67 -4.49 -1.72
CA THR A 23 -4.50 -5.28 -2.15
C THR A 23 -4.40 -6.61 -1.42
N VAL A 24 -4.64 -6.63 -0.10
CA VAL A 24 -4.66 -7.88 0.71
C VAL A 24 -5.69 -8.86 0.15
N GLU A 25 -6.92 -8.42 -0.06
CA GLU A 25 -8.00 -9.27 -0.59
C GLU A 25 -7.65 -9.84 -1.97
N VAL A 26 -7.00 -9.05 -2.83
CA VAL A 26 -6.56 -9.52 -4.16
C VAL A 26 -5.43 -10.54 -4.05
N MET A 27 -4.48 -10.37 -3.13
CA MET A 27 -3.42 -11.37 -2.92
C MET A 27 -3.98 -12.68 -2.38
N GLU A 28 -4.91 -12.62 -1.43
CA GLU A 28 -5.58 -13.83 -0.92
C GLU A 28 -6.40 -14.52 -2.00
N LEU A 29 -7.15 -13.77 -2.81
CA LEU A 29 -7.87 -14.34 -3.95
C LEU A 29 -6.91 -14.99 -4.95
N ALA A 30 -5.78 -14.35 -5.23
CA ALA A 30 -4.80 -14.86 -6.20
C ALA A 30 -4.22 -16.23 -5.79
N LYS A 31 -4.10 -16.53 -4.49
CA LYS A 31 -3.66 -17.85 -4.00
C LYS A 31 -4.59 -18.98 -4.39
N GLU A 32 -5.88 -18.69 -4.56
CA GLU A 32 -6.89 -19.69 -4.91
C GLU A 32 -7.04 -19.87 -6.43
N VAL A 33 -6.38 -19.03 -7.24
CA VAL A 33 -6.44 -19.11 -8.71
C VAL A 33 -5.52 -20.21 -9.22
N ARG A 34 -6.10 -21.23 -9.86
CA ARG A 34 -5.33 -22.29 -10.53
C ARG A 34 -4.63 -21.74 -11.78
N GLU A 35 -3.41 -22.23 -12.02
CA GLU A 35 -2.61 -21.90 -13.20
C GLU A 35 -2.33 -20.38 -13.36
N LEU A 36 -2.25 -19.66 -12.24
CA LEU A 36 -1.96 -18.24 -12.23
C LEU A 36 -0.57 -17.96 -12.81
N SER A 37 -0.52 -17.23 -13.93
CA SER A 37 0.76 -16.91 -14.60
C SER A 37 1.52 -15.77 -13.93
N ALA A 38 0.81 -14.72 -13.50
CA ALA A 38 1.40 -13.56 -12.85
C ALA A 38 0.36 -12.74 -12.06
N VAL A 39 0.82 -12.09 -11.00
CA VAL A 39 0.11 -11.01 -10.30
C VAL A 39 0.88 -9.72 -10.51
N VAL A 40 0.29 -8.79 -11.27
CA VAL A 40 0.88 -7.48 -11.50
C VAL A 40 0.25 -6.47 -10.55
N HIS A 41 1.02 -6.00 -9.57
CA HIS A 41 0.63 -4.89 -8.70
C HIS A 41 1.13 -3.57 -9.29
N VAL A 42 0.20 -2.65 -9.55
CA VAL A 42 0.54 -1.31 -10.04
C VAL A 42 0.61 -0.36 -8.85
N SER A 43 1.84 0.01 -8.50
CA SER A 43 2.15 1.02 -7.48
C SER A 43 2.30 2.39 -8.13
N THR A 44 3.27 3.19 -7.73
CA THR A 44 3.56 4.52 -8.26
C THR A 44 5.02 4.87 -8.02
N SER A 45 5.64 5.64 -8.91
CA SER A 45 7.01 6.15 -8.71
C SER A 45 7.12 7.07 -7.49
N TYR A 46 6.00 7.59 -7.00
CA TYR A 46 5.96 8.47 -5.82
C TYR A 46 5.99 7.73 -4.46
N SER A 47 5.96 6.38 -4.44
CA SER A 47 5.80 5.58 -3.20
C SER A 47 6.97 5.69 -2.22
N ASN A 48 8.14 6.12 -2.68
CA ASN A 48 9.35 6.27 -1.89
C ASN A 48 10.01 7.64 -2.11
N THR A 49 9.20 8.69 -2.27
CA THR A 49 9.64 10.08 -2.50
C THR A 49 10.48 10.69 -1.38
N ASN A 50 10.54 10.01 -0.23
CA ASN A 50 11.43 10.34 0.87
C ASN A 50 12.85 9.74 0.71
N ARG A 51 13.16 9.12 -0.43
CA ARG A 51 14.47 8.57 -0.77
C ARG A 51 15.09 9.36 -1.92
N ASP A 52 16.41 9.53 -1.88
CA ASP A 52 17.19 10.10 -2.97
C ASP A 52 18.60 9.46 -2.95
N PRO A 53 18.97 8.66 -3.97
CA PRO A 53 18.17 8.28 -5.13
C PRO A 53 17.05 7.29 -4.78
N ILE A 54 16.01 7.23 -5.64
CA ILE A 54 14.97 6.18 -5.60
C ILE A 54 15.41 5.01 -6.48
N GLU A 55 15.66 3.86 -5.88
CA GLU A 55 16.11 2.63 -6.54
C GLU A 55 14.95 1.64 -6.76
N GLU A 56 15.15 0.70 -7.68
CA GLU A 56 14.20 -0.39 -7.96
C GLU A 56 14.36 -1.55 -6.95
N VAL A 57 14.22 -1.21 -5.66
CA VAL A 57 14.27 -2.16 -4.54
C VAL A 57 12.99 -2.07 -3.72
N LEU A 58 12.76 -3.06 -2.85
CA LEU A 58 11.74 -2.94 -1.82
C LEU A 58 12.34 -2.28 -0.60
N TYR A 59 11.86 -1.09 -0.30
CA TYR A 59 12.25 -0.37 0.90
C TYR A 59 11.48 -0.88 2.12
N PRO A 60 12.12 -0.87 3.31
CA PRO A 60 11.41 -1.12 4.55
C PRO A 60 10.19 -0.20 4.68
N PRO A 61 9.03 -0.73 5.11
CA PRO A 61 7.81 0.06 5.20
C PRO A 61 7.91 1.10 6.33
N HIS A 62 7.24 2.24 6.16
CA HIS A 62 7.14 3.25 7.22
C HIS A 62 6.34 2.79 8.46
N ALA A 63 5.46 1.80 8.29
CA ALA A 63 4.63 1.24 9.35
C ALA A 63 4.27 -0.21 9.04
N ASP A 64 3.91 -0.99 10.06
CA ASP A 64 3.29 -2.29 9.82
C ASP A 64 1.90 -2.10 9.19
N TRP A 65 1.62 -2.84 8.12
CA TRP A 65 0.38 -2.68 7.36
C TRP A 65 -0.83 -3.27 8.09
N ARG A 66 -0.65 -4.31 8.90
CA ARG A 66 -1.72 -4.93 9.70
C ARG A 66 -2.15 -3.99 10.80
N ASP A 67 -1.19 -3.43 11.53
CA ASP A 67 -1.43 -2.41 12.56
C ASP A 67 -2.10 -1.17 11.96
N THR A 68 -1.63 -0.73 10.79
CA THR A 68 -2.21 0.42 10.08
C THR A 68 -3.68 0.15 9.70
N LEU A 69 -4.00 -1.04 9.17
CA LEU A 69 -5.38 -1.41 8.86
C LEU A 69 -6.24 -1.45 10.13
N GLU A 70 -5.75 -2.10 11.19
CA GLU A 70 -6.46 -2.21 12.46
C GLU A 70 -6.79 -0.82 13.04
N VAL A 71 -5.82 0.08 13.07
CA VAL A 71 -6.00 1.45 13.55
C VAL A 71 -7.01 2.21 12.68
N CYS A 72 -6.91 2.11 11.36
CA CYS A 72 -7.85 2.77 10.45
C CYS A 72 -9.30 2.26 10.61
N GLU A 73 -9.48 1.00 10.98
CA GLU A 73 -10.78 0.38 11.17
C GLU A 73 -11.40 0.72 12.52
N LYS A 74 -10.60 0.69 13.60
CA LYS A 74 -11.08 0.80 14.98
C LYS A 74 -11.12 2.22 15.55
N ILE A 75 -10.24 3.11 15.09
CA ILE A 75 -10.15 4.48 15.62
C ILE A 75 -11.18 5.40 14.94
N ASP A 76 -11.73 6.34 15.72
CA ASP A 76 -12.68 7.32 15.19
C ASP A 76 -12.01 8.24 14.16
N PRO A 77 -12.78 8.76 13.17
CA PRO A 77 -12.20 9.56 12.09
C PRO A 77 -11.47 10.83 12.55
N HIS A 78 -11.86 11.43 13.68
CA HIS A 78 -11.25 12.66 14.17
C HIS A 78 -9.88 12.37 14.78
N ALA A 79 -9.78 11.40 15.69
CA ALA A 79 -8.50 10.96 16.23
C ALA A 79 -7.56 10.47 15.14
N LEU A 80 -8.06 9.72 14.15
CA LEU A 80 -7.25 9.27 13.02
C LEU A 80 -6.68 10.43 12.20
N LYS A 81 -7.47 11.49 11.99
CA LYS A 81 -7.00 12.71 11.30
C LYS A 81 -5.86 13.39 12.09
N VAL A 82 -5.93 13.42 13.41
CA VAL A 82 -4.87 13.95 14.28
C VAL A 82 -3.60 13.08 14.22
N LEU A 83 -3.76 11.76 14.12
CA LEU A 83 -2.64 10.81 14.03
C LEU A 83 -2.02 10.73 12.63
N THR A 84 -2.76 11.09 11.58
CA THR A 84 -2.35 10.94 10.18
C THR A 84 -0.95 11.51 9.88
N PRO A 85 -0.58 12.73 10.31
CA PRO A 85 0.77 13.26 10.06
C PRO A 85 1.89 12.38 10.63
N LYS A 86 1.65 11.73 11.77
CA LYS A 86 2.62 10.81 12.39
C LYS A 86 2.81 9.54 11.55
N TYR A 87 1.75 9.05 10.91
CA TYR A 87 1.82 7.92 9.99
C TYR A 87 2.53 8.26 8.68
N LEU A 88 2.27 9.44 8.12
CA LEU A 88 2.88 9.87 6.86
C LEU A 88 4.39 10.07 7.00
N GLY A 89 4.84 10.62 8.13
CA GLY A 89 6.25 10.94 8.33
C GLY A 89 6.74 11.92 7.25
N GLU A 90 7.68 11.47 6.42
CA GLU A 90 8.27 12.25 5.32
C GLU A 90 7.48 12.11 4.00
N LEU A 91 6.51 11.20 3.93
CA LEU A 91 5.73 11.00 2.72
C LEU A 91 4.72 12.14 2.51
N PRO A 92 4.53 12.58 1.25
CA PRO A 92 3.77 13.80 0.97
C PRO A 92 2.26 13.68 1.20
N ASN A 93 1.70 12.46 1.18
CA ASN A 93 0.25 12.25 1.32
C ASN A 93 -0.12 10.78 1.62
N THR A 94 -1.38 10.58 2.01
CA THR A 94 -1.99 9.27 2.32
C THR A 94 -1.97 8.29 1.15
N TYR A 95 -2.04 8.79 -0.09
CA TYR A 95 -1.92 7.97 -1.29
C TYR A 95 -0.53 7.31 -1.37
N THR A 96 0.54 8.10 -1.35
CA THR A 96 1.93 7.60 -1.40
C THR A 96 2.23 6.63 -0.27
N PHE A 97 1.78 6.96 0.95
CA PHE A 97 1.88 6.07 2.12
C PHE A 97 1.16 4.74 1.91
N SER A 98 -0.11 4.77 1.48
CA SER A 98 -0.88 3.55 1.25
C SER A 98 -0.31 2.68 0.14
N LYS A 99 0.25 3.28 -0.92
CA LYS A 99 0.95 2.56 -2.00
C LYS A 99 2.24 1.90 -1.53
N GLN A 100 3.04 2.60 -0.73
CA GLN A 100 4.26 2.02 -0.15
C GLN A 100 3.93 0.81 0.74
N LEU A 101 2.90 0.91 1.59
CA LEU A 101 2.45 -0.21 2.40
C LEU A 101 1.90 -1.36 1.53
N ALA A 102 1.18 -1.05 0.46
CA ALA A 102 0.66 -2.07 -0.45
C ALA A 102 1.77 -2.84 -1.18
N GLU A 103 2.89 -2.19 -1.53
CA GLU A 103 4.08 -2.90 -2.05
C GLU A 103 4.61 -3.92 -1.05
N ASN A 104 4.59 -3.59 0.25
CA ASN A 104 5.04 -4.49 1.32
C ASN A 104 4.05 -5.64 1.56
N VAL A 105 2.74 -5.40 1.48
CA VAL A 105 1.75 -6.50 1.45
C VAL A 105 2.08 -7.48 0.34
N VAL A 106 2.25 -6.98 -0.88
CA VAL A 106 2.54 -7.80 -2.06
C VAL A 106 3.86 -8.56 -1.89
N ALA A 107 4.88 -7.92 -1.31
CA ALA A 107 6.18 -8.52 -1.05
C ALA A 107 6.12 -9.76 -0.16
N GLU A 108 5.21 -9.79 0.82
CA GLU A 108 5.06 -10.93 1.73
C GLU A 108 4.57 -12.21 1.02
N TYR A 109 3.93 -12.08 -0.15
CA TYR A 109 3.49 -13.23 -0.96
C TYR A 109 4.58 -13.71 -1.93
N LYS A 110 5.77 -13.12 -1.91
CA LYS A 110 6.91 -13.57 -2.71
C LYS A 110 7.23 -15.04 -2.38
N GLY A 111 7.36 -15.86 -3.43
CA GLY A 111 7.60 -17.30 -3.30
C GLY A 111 6.33 -18.13 -3.15
N ILE A 112 5.18 -17.49 -2.89
CA ILE A 112 3.85 -18.11 -2.94
C ILE A 112 3.18 -17.81 -4.28
N LEU A 113 3.29 -16.57 -4.75
CA LEU A 113 2.70 -16.10 -6.01
C LEU A 113 3.80 -15.59 -6.99
N PRO A 114 3.59 -15.71 -8.31
CA PRO A 114 4.44 -15.08 -9.33
C PRO A 114 4.13 -13.57 -9.41
N ILE A 115 4.88 -12.76 -8.67
CA ILE A 115 4.56 -11.34 -8.44
C ILE A 115 5.45 -10.40 -9.26
N VAL A 116 4.84 -9.33 -9.78
CA VAL A 116 5.52 -8.18 -10.38
C VAL A 116 4.95 -6.89 -9.78
N ILE A 117 5.82 -5.97 -9.35
CA ILE A 117 5.44 -4.62 -8.94
C ILE A 117 5.90 -3.64 -10.03
N ILE A 118 4.98 -2.81 -10.53
CA ILE A 118 5.27 -1.78 -11.53
C ILE A 118 4.97 -0.42 -10.92
N ARG A 119 5.88 0.56 -11.07
CA ARG A 119 5.78 1.91 -10.50
C ARG A 119 5.66 2.99 -11.59
N PRO A 120 4.47 3.24 -12.15
CA PRO A 120 4.26 4.31 -13.13
C PRO A 120 4.32 5.72 -12.48
N SER A 121 4.62 6.74 -13.31
CA SER A 121 4.62 8.17 -12.97
C SER A 121 3.32 8.87 -13.35
#